data_AF-A0A947BR31-F1
#
_entry.id   AF-A0A947BR31-F1
#
_cell.length_a   1.000
_cell.length_b   1.000
_cell.length_c   1.000
_cell.angle_alpha   90.00
_cell.angle_beta   90.00
_cell.angle_gamma   90.00
#
_symmetry.space_group_name_H-M   'P 1'
#
loop_
_entity.id
_entity.type
_entity.pdbx_description
1 polymer ?
#
loop_
_entity_poly.entity_id
_entity_poly.type
_entity_poly.pdbx_seq_one_letter_code
_entity_poly.pdbx_strand_id
1 'polypeptide(L)'
;MFTIVGILLYGNNANAHSFNLIFIAPISDQAGRSALDGFLLATTEQDSHEFETSDGHLGGLDSHVFKVDNTAGKAMNTTQLEKTIDEAEPLFTTGLSLDANQIDLLKDSGTVFVDPTSSRFWPDRLAHPEQLTTMNGGLFFNAFEQAYGYQPDNHAIRGYLAARVIADVIRNSSERDRSSPAVLDQMVRAALVEPSW
;
A
#
# COMPACT_ATOMS: atom_id res chain seq x y z
N MET A 1 -17.58 -13.16 -40.72
CA MET A 1 -16.57 -13.90 -39.95
C MET A 1 -16.09 -12.94 -38.88
N PHE A 2 -16.62 -13.04 -37.66
CA PHE A 2 -16.29 -12.14 -36.56
C PHE A 2 -15.19 -12.79 -35.72
N THR A 3 -14.04 -12.13 -35.63
CA THR A 3 -12.93 -12.53 -34.76
C THR A 3 -13.33 -12.23 -33.32
N ILE A 4 -13.49 -13.26 -32.51
CA ILE A 4 -13.59 -13.12 -31.05
C ILE A 4 -12.16 -12.84 -30.55
N VAL A 5 -11.91 -11.61 -30.11
CA VAL A 5 -10.72 -11.28 -29.35
C VAL A 5 -10.97 -11.77 -27.92
N GLY A 6 -10.34 -12.87 -27.54
CA GLY A 6 -10.34 -13.33 -26.15
C GLY A 6 -9.47 -12.40 -25.32
N ILE A 7 -10.11 -11.61 -24.45
CA ILE A 7 -9.42 -10.88 -23.39
C ILE A 7 -8.97 -11.94 -22.37
N LEU A 8 -7.66 -12.17 -22.27
CA LEU A 8 -7.09 -12.87 -21.13
C LEU A 8 -7.26 -11.97 -19.90
N LEU A 9 -8.17 -12.34 -19.01
CA LEU A 9 -8.28 -11.76 -17.68
C LEU A 9 -7.24 -12.47 -16.79
N TYR A 10 -6.11 -11.82 -16.55
CA TYR A 10 -5.23 -12.17 -15.42
C TYR A 10 -5.93 -11.64 -14.16
N GLY A 11 -6.63 -12.52 -13.45
CA GLY A 11 -7.26 -12.19 -12.18
C GLY A 11 -6.26 -12.45 -11.05
N ASN A 12 -5.78 -11.40 -10.39
CA ASN A 12 -5.07 -11.56 -9.11
C ASN A 12 -6.09 -11.91 -8.01
N ASN A 13 -5.71 -12.89 -7.19
CA ASN A 13 -6.54 -13.48 -6.14
C ASN A 13 -6.58 -12.57 -4.90
N ALA A 14 -7.52 -11.62 -4.87
CA ALA A 14 -8.08 -11.27 -3.57
C ALA A 14 -8.93 -12.47 -3.12
N ASN A 15 -8.56 -13.12 -2.00
CA ASN A 15 -9.50 -13.99 -1.32
C ASN A 15 -10.67 -13.10 -0.84
N ALA A 16 -11.86 -13.66 -0.63
CA ALA A 16 -13.02 -12.90 -0.15
C ALA A 16 -12.68 -12.06 1.10
N HIS A 17 -11.71 -12.51 1.90
CA HIS A 17 -11.33 -11.92 3.17
C HIS A 17 -9.88 -11.42 3.28
N SER A 18 -9.03 -11.60 2.25
CA SER A 18 -7.61 -11.21 2.33
C SER A 18 -7.01 -10.77 1.01
N PHE A 19 -5.90 -10.02 1.08
CA PHE A 19 -5.09 -9.67 -0.07
C PHE A 19 -3.62 -9.49 0.27
N ASN A 20 -2.78 -9.65 -0.74
CA ASN A 20 -1.33 -9.44 -0.65
C ASN A 20 -0.96 -8.05 -1.18
N LEU A 21 0.07 -7.45 -0.60
CA LEU A 21 0.67 -6.22 -1.10
C LEU A 21 2.18 -6.24 -0.95
N ILE A 22 2.90 -5.53 -1.82
CA ILE A 22 4.35 -5.35 -1.71
C ILE A 22 4.66 -3.93 -1.20
N PHE A 23 5.51 -3.84 -0.18
CA PHE A 23 6.07 -2.58 0.31
C PHE A 23 7.56 -2.49 -0.04
N ILE A 24 7.93 -1.54 -0.91
CA ILE A 24 9.29 -1.40 -1.45
C ILE A 24 9.96 -0.13 -0.93
N ALA A 25 10.91 -0.27 -0.02
CA ALA A 25 11.65 0.88 0.52
C ALA A 25 13.07 0.45 0.95
N PRO A 26 14.00 1.40 1.15
CA PRO A 26 15.29 1.09 1.75
C PRO A 26 15.11 0.81 3.26
N ILE A 27 14.47 -0.31 3.61
CA ILE A 27 14.03 -0.63 4.99
C ILE A 27 15.18 -0.99 5.92
N SER A 28 16.38 -1.29 5.38
CA SER A 28 17.60 -1.37 6.19
C SER A 28 18.09 0.01 6.63
N ASP A 29 17.65 1.09 5.96
CA ASP A 29 17.94 2.46 6.34
C ASP A 29 16.80 3.06 7.17
N GLN A 30 17.11 4.06 8.00
CA GLN A 30 16.15 4.67 8.91
C GLN A 30 14.91 5.23 8.18
N ALA A 31 15.09 5.85 7.02
CA ALA A 31 14.00 6.44 6.25
C ALA A 31 13.01 5.38 5.73
N GLY A 32 13.51 4.28 5.16
CA GLY A 32 12.63 3.19 4.69
C GLY A 32 11.99 2.45 5.85
N ARG A 33 12.71 2.29 6.96
CA ARG A 33 12.14 1.69 8.17
C ARG A 33 11.01 2.53 8.75
N SER A 34 11.21 3.84 8.90
CA SER A 34 10.19 4.77 9.39
C SER A 34 8.93 4.73 8.52
N ALA A 35 9.08 4.70 7.18
CA ALA A 35 7.93 4.53 6.29
C ALA A 35 7.23 3.18 6.46
N LEU A 36 7.98 2.08 6.60
CA LEU A 36 7.37 0.78 6.85
C LEU A 36 6.60 0.76 8.19
N ASP A 37 7.18 1.32 9.25
CA ASP A 37 6.55 1.40 10.57
C ASP A 37 5.24 2.22 10.49
N GLY A 38 5.24 3.34 9.75
CA GLY A 38 4.02 4.12 9.51
C GLY A 38 2.95 3.36 8.74
N PHE A 39 3.36 2.59 7.72
CA PHE A 39 2.45 1.72 6.97
C PHE A 39 1.84 0.62 7.85
N LEU A 40 2.67 -0.08 8.63
CA LEU A 40 2.24 -1.16 9.52
C LEU A 40 1.40 -0.66 10.70
N LEU A 41 1.57 0.58 11.14
CA LEU A 41 0.67 1.14 12.15
C LEU A 41 -0.77 1.11 11.63
N ALA A 42 -1.00 1.60 10.41
CA ALA A 42 -2.31 1.65 9.80
C ALA A 42 -2.95 0.26 9.61
N THR A 43 -2.16 -0.78 9.33
CA THR A 43 -2.69 -2.14 9.20
C THR A 43 -3.21 -2.67 10.54
N THR A 44 -2.64 -2.23 11.66
CA THR A 44 -3.04 -2.71 13.00
C THR A 44 -4.12 -1.87 13.68
N GLU A 45 -4.58 -0.78 13.06
CA GLU A 45 -5.54 0.14 13.68
C GLU A 45 -6.97 -0.42 13.74
N GLN A 46 -7.33 -1.37 12.86
CA GLN A 46 -8.68 -1.93 12.79
C GLN A 46 -8.65 -3.44 13.05
N ASP A 47 -9.56 -3.91 13.90
CA ASP A 47 -9.96 -5.31 14.07
C ASP A 47 -8.83 -6.35 14.31
N SER A 48 -7.61 -5.92 14.67
CA SER A 48 -6.51 -6.82 15.00
C SER A 48 -6.72 -7.61 16.31
N HIS A 49 -6.27 -8.87 16.32
CA HIS A 49 -6.38 -9.76 17.47
C HIS A 49 -5.19 -10.75 17.59
N GLU A 50 -4.99 -11.32 18.78
CA GLU A 50 -3.76 -12.06 19.16
C GLU A 50 -3.41 -13.31 18.32
N PHE A 51 -4.32 -13.80 17.48
CA PHE A 51 -4.11 -14.98 16.62
C PHE A 51 -4.21 -14.67 15.12
N GLU A 52 -4.04 -13.42 14.74
CA GLU A 52 -4.02 -13.00 13.35
C GLU A 52 -2.78 -13.54 12.62
N THR A 53 -2.94 -13.98 11.37
CA THR A 53 -1.82 -14.48 10.52
C THR A 53 -1.41 -13.48 9.43
N SER A 54 -2.22 -12.44 9.22
CA SER A 54 -1.92 -11.25 8.43
C SER A 54 -1.04 -10.26 9.20
N ASP A 55 -0.51 -9.27 8.49
CA ASP A 55 0.18 -8.12 9.08
C ASP A 55 -0.82 -7.05 9.60
N GLY A 56 -2.13 -7.37 9.67
CA GLY A 56 -3.21 -6.48 10.07
C GLY A 56 -4.33 -6.41 9.03
N HIS A 57 -5.29 -5.51 9.24
CA HIS A 57 -6.43 -5.28 8.37
C HIS A 57 -6.37 -3.92 7.68
N LEU A 58 -6.66 -3.90 6.38
CA LEU A 58 -6.86 -2.65 5.63
C LEU A 58 -8.22 -2.68 4.97
N GLY A 59 -9.06 -1.69 5.29
CA GLY A 59 -10.39 -1.56 4.71
C GLY A 59 -11.36 -2.70 5.07
N GLY A 60 -11.07 -3.44 6.14
CA GLY A 60 -11.88 -4.58 6.61
C GLY A 60 -11.48 -5.94 6.04
N LEU A 61 -10.32 -6.05 5.37
CA LEU A 61 -9.75 -7.31 4.90
C LEU A 61 -8.37 -7.54 5.51
N ASP A 62 -8.03 -8.81 5.70
CA ASP A 62 -6.70 -9.25 6.08
C ASP A 62 -5.67 -8.80 5.02
N SER A 63 -4.58 -8.19 5.47
CA SER A 63 -3.52 -7.68 4.62
C SER A 63 -2.20 -8.39 4.90
N HIS A 64 -1.58 -8.95 3.86
CA HIS A 64 -0.25 -9.58 3.95
C HIS A 64 0.79 -8.70 3.26
N VAL A 65 1.76 -8.21 4.02
CA VAL A 65 2.73 -7.20 3.57
C VAL A 65 4.07 -7.86 3.26
N PHE A 66 4.37 -8.00 1.97
CA PHE A 66 5.65 -8.45 1.47
C PHE A 66 6.65 -7.29 1.49
N LYS A 67 7.59 -7.35 2.43
CA LYS A 67 8.57 -6.29 2.72
C LYS A 67 9.79 -6.49 1.82
N VAL A 68 10.06 -5.52 0.98
CA VAL A 68 11.20 -5.54 0.05
C VAL A 68 12.18 -4.45 0.45
N ASP A 69 13.40 -4.88 0.74
CA ASP A 69 14.52 -3.99 1.04
C ASP A 69 15.20 -3.51 -0.24
N ASN A 70 15.09 -2.21 -0.51
CA ASN A 70 15.68 -1.55 -1.68
C ASN A 70 16.83 -0.60 -1.31
N THR A 71 17.51 -0.83 -0.16
CA THR A 71 18.72 -0.07 0.21
C THR A 71 19.81 -0.21 -0.86
N ALA A 72 20.65 0.83 -1.03
CA ALA A 72 21.72 0.83 -2.02
C ALA A 72 22.61 -0.42 -1.90
N GLY A 73 22.81 -1.14 -3.01
CA GLY A 73 23.52 -2.43 -3.05
C GLY A 73 22.65 -3.67 -2.80
N LYS A 74 21.42 -3.48 -2.32
CA LYS A 74 20.34 -4.49 -2.27
C LYS A 74 19.22 -4.20 -3.25
N ALA A 75 19.33 -3.10 -4.01
CA ALA A 75 18.28 -2.66 -4.88
C ALA A 75 17.90 -3.74 -5.90
N MET A 76 16.61 -4.06 -5.97
CA MET A 76 16.15 -5.14 -6.84
C MET A 76 16.20 -4.70 -8.30
N ASN A 77 16.78 -5.54 -9.15
CA ASN A 77 16.60 -5.41 -10.59
C ASN A 77 15.17 -5.86 -10.99
N THR A 78 14.80 -5.61 -12.25
CA THR A 78 13.46 -5.95 -12.77
C THR A 78 13.14 -7.44 -12.66
N THR A 79 14.10 -8.33 -12.90
CA THR A 79 13.89 -9.79 -12.76
C THR A 79 13.61 -10.23 -11.33
N GLN A 80 14.26 -9.61 -10.34
CA GLN A 80 13.98 -9.89 -8.92
C GLN A 80 12.61 -9.35 -8.52
N LEU A 81 12.23 -8.19 -9.05
CA LEU A 81 10.89 -7.62 -8.84
C LEU A 81 9.81 -8.48 -9.49
N GLU A 82 9.98 -8.91 -10.75
CA GLU A 82 9.11 -9.87 -11.45
C GLU A 82 8.87 -11.11 -10.60
N LYS A 83 9.95 -11.74 -10.14
CA LYS A 83 9.85 -12.93 -9.29
C LYS A 83 9.09 -12.65 -7.99
N THR A 84 9.32 -11.50 -7.36
CA THR A 84 8.62 -11.13 -6.12
C THR A 84 7.13 -10.93 -6.38
N ILE A 85 6.76 -10.33 -7.51
CA ILE A 85 5.36 -10.15 -7.92
C ILE A 85 4.71 -11.51 -8.19
N ASP A 86 5.38 -12.41 -8.91
CA ASP A 86 4.88 -13.75 -9.20
C ASP A 86 4.67 -14.57 -7.92
N GLU A 87 5.57 -14.44 -6.93
CA GLU A 87 5.47 -15.16 -5.66
C GLU A 87 4.42 -14.56 -4.72
N ALA A 88 4.27 -13.24 -4.71
CA ALA A 88 3.36 -12.54 -3.80
C ALA A 88 1.94 -12.38 -4.36
N GLU A 89 1.75 -12.44 -5.68
CA GLU A 89 0.49 -12.13 -6.37
C GLU A 89 -0.20 -10.85 -5.82
N PRO A 90 0.49 -9.71 -5.73
CA PRO A 90 -0.01 -8.57 -4.98
C PRO A 90 -1.13 -7.83 -5.72
N LEU A 91 -2.09 -7.36 -4.95
CA LEU A 91 -3.11 -6.43 -5.44
C LEU A 91 -2.57 -5.01 -5.56
N PHE A 92 -1.74 -4.62 -4.58
CA PHE A 92 -1.13 -3.30 -4.50
C PHE A 92 0.37 -3.37 -4.29
N THR A 93 1.07 -2.35 -4.78
CA THR A 93 2.45 -2.06 -4.42
C THR A 93 2.57 -0.60 -3.99
N THR A 94 3.38 -0.33 -2.98
CA THR A 94 3.71 1.05 -2.56
C THR A 94 5.16 1.15 -2.11
N GLY A 95 5.65 2.37 -1.90
CA GLY A 95 6.96 2.60 -1.30
C GLY A 95 7.71 3.84 -1.75
N LEU A 96 8.98 3.94 -1.38
CA LEU A 96 9.78 5.17 -1.46
C LEU A 96 10.73 5.24 -2.66
N SER A 97 10.94 4.15 -3.40
CA SER A 97 12.09 4.05 -4.31
C SER A 97 11.83 3.11 -5.50
N LEU A 98 10.99 3.54 -6.42
CA LEU A 98 10.81 2.86 -7.71
C LEU A 98 11.19 3.77 -8.87
N ASP A 99 11.90 3.20 -9.84
CA ASP A 99 12.14 3.86 -11.12
C ASP A 99 10.99 3.63 -12.12
N ALA A 100 11.02 4.32 -13.26
CA ALA A 100 9.97 4.23 -14.27
C ALA A 100 9.79 2.80 -14.83
N ASN A 101 10.88 2.04 -15.02
CA ASN A 101 10.80 0.69 -15.57
C ASN A 101 10.16 -0.26 -14.56
N GLN A 102 10.48 -0.12 -13.28
CA GLN A 102 9.86 -0.90 -12.20
C GLN A 102 8.37 -0.56 -12.05
N ILE A 103 8.00 0.70 -12.21
CA ILE A 103 6.59 1.13 -12.21
C ILE A 103 5.85 0.55 -13.41
N ASP A 104 6.46 0.54 -14.60
CA ASP A 104 5.82 -0.01 -15.80
C ASP A 104 5.68 -1.53 -15.70
N LEU A 105 6.69 -2.23 -15.16
CA LEU A 105 6.59 -3.65 -14.84
C LEU A 105 5.41 -3.98 -13.90
N LEU A 106 5.22 -3.19 -12.84
CA LEU A 106 4.10 -3.37 -11.90
C LEU A 106 2.73 -3.20 -12.58
N LYS A 107 2.62 -2.25 -13.52
CA LYS A 107 1.38 -2.06 -14.28
C LYS A 107 1.12 -3.26 -15.20
N ASP A 108 2.15 -3.75 -15.87
CA ASP A 108 2.06 -4.89 -16.78
C ASP A 108 1.71 -6.20 -16.03
N SER A 109 2.10 -6.31 -14.76
CA SER A 109 1.73 -7.44 -13.89
C SER A 109 0.31 -7.37 -13.33
N GLY A 110 -0.45 -6.31 -13.63
CA GLY A 110 -1.79 -6.11 -13.07
C GLY A 110 -1.80 -5.70 -11.60
N THR A 111 -0.68 -5.19 -11.06
CA THR A 111 -0.59 -4.67 -9.70
C THR A 111 -0.79 -3.16 -9.70
N VAL A 112 -1.55 -2.64 -8.72
CA VAL A 112 -1.81 -1.20 -8.63
C VAL A 112 -0.78 -0.51 -7.76
N PHE A 113 -0.06 0.46 -8.33
CA PHE A 113 0.91 1.26 -7.59
C PHE A 113 0.25 2.42 -6.84
N VAL A 114 0.53 2.54 -5.55
CA VAL A 114 0.03 3.60 -4.68
C VAL A 114 1.17 4.50 -4.24
N ASP A 115 1.19 5.74 -4.71
CA ASP A 115 2.11 6.78 -4.22
C ASP A 115 1.33 7.93 -3.58
N PRO A 116 1.30 8.01 -2.23
CA PRO A 116 0.55 9.05 -1.53
C PRO A 116 1.12 10.45 -1.76
N THR A 117 2.36 10.60 -2.26
CA THR A 117 2.93 11.93 -2.55
C THR A 117 2.32 12.60 -3.77
N SER A 118 1.65 11.82 -4.62
CA SER A 118 0.86 12.33 -5.74
C SER A 118 -0.50 12.90 -5.29
N SER A 119 -0.86 12.74 -4.01
CA SER A 119 -2.11 13.25 -3.46
C SER A 119 -2.14 14.77 -3.33
N ARG A 120 -3.30 15.38 -3.59
CA ARG A 120 -3.50 16.83 -3.35
C ARG A 120 -3.37 17.24 -1.88
N PHE A 121 -3.54 16.29 -0.95
CA PHE A 121 -3.42 16.55 0.48
C PHE A 121 -2.01 16.38 1.01
N TRP A 122 -1.10 15.77 0.24
CA TRP A 122 0.26 15.54 0.68
C TRP A 122 0.95 16.81 1.20
N PRO A 123 0.88 17.97 0.51
CA PRO A 123 1.47 19.21 1.02
C PRO A 123 0.83 19.68 2.34
N ASP A 124 -0.48 19.56 2.48
CA ASP A 124 -1.21 19.97 3.68
C ASP A 124 -0.86 19.09 4.89
N ARG A 125 -0.79 17.76 4.69
CA ARG A 125 -0.37 16.81 5.73
C ARG A 125 1.08 17.00 6.18
N LEU A 126 1.95 17.48 5.29
CA LEU A 126 3.31 17.86 5.66
C LEU A 126 3.39 19.22 6.37
N ALA A 127 2.48 20.15 6.07
CA ALA A 127 2.41 21.45 6.73
C ALA A 127 1.79 21.36 8.14
N HIS A 128 0.86 20.41 8.32
CA HIS A 128 0.10 20.22 9.55
C HIS A 128 0.10 18.74 10.01
N PRO A 129 1.28 18.13 10.21
CA PRO A 129 1.38 16.71 10.53
C PRO A 129 0.73 16.35 11.88
N GLU A 130 0.64 17.32 12.81
CA GLU A 130 -0.03 17.18 14.10
C GLU A 130 -1.54 16.95 14.00
N GLN A 131 -2.15 17.27 12.85
CA GLN A 131 -3.58 17.09 12.60
C GLN A 131 -3.91 15.71 12.03
N LEU A 132 -2.90 14.89 11.73
CA LEU A 132 -3.10 13.56 11.19
C LEU A 132 -3.67 12.65 12.27
N THR A 133 -4.85 12.09 11.99
CA THR A 133 -5.54 11.15 12.87
C THR A 133 -5.32 9.70 12.44
N THR A 134 -5.37 8.82 13.43
CA THR A 134 -5.54 7.37 13.26
C THR A 134 -6.92 7.05 12.66
N MET A 135 -7.13 5.84 12.11
CA MET A 135 -8.44 5.39 11.66
C MET A 135 -9.50 5.35 12.77
N ASN A 136 -9.08 5.30 14.03
CA ASN A 136 -9.95 5.32 15.21
C ASN A 136 -10.15 6.72 15.81
N GLY A 137 -9.66 7.77 15.16
CA GLY A 137 -9.85 9.17 15.57
C GLY A 137 -8.89 9.71 16.64
N GLY A 138 -7.93 8.91 17.12
CA GLY A 138 -6.80 9.38 17.92
C GLY A 138 -5.73 10.10 17.08
N LEU A 139 -4.74 10.74 17.72
CA LEU A 139 -3.63 11.39 17.01
C LEU A 139 -2.61 10.35 16.52
N PHE A 140 -2.23 10.42 15.25
CA PHE A 140 -1.24 9.53 14.63
C PHE A 140 0.10 9.57 15.37
N PHE A 141 0.58 10.77 15.73
CA PHE A 141 1.86 10.95 16.42
C PHE A 141 1.94 10.17 17.74
N ASN A 142 0.85 10.21 18.52
CA ASN A 142 0.79 9.50 19.80
C ASN A 142 0.76 7.98 19.59
N ALA A 143 -0.06 7.52 18.64
CA ALA A 143 -0.16 6.08 18.34
C ALA A 143 1.15 5.52 17.80
N PHE A 144 1.83 6.28 16.93
CA PHE A 144 3.12 5.91 16.37
C PHE A 144 4.21 5.84 17.45
N GLU A 145 4.33 6.87 18.29
CA GLU A 145 5.32 6.86 19.38
C GLU A 145 5.04 5.73 20.38
N GLN A 146 3.77 5.46 20.69
CA GLN A 146 3.39 4.34 21.55
C GLN A 146 3.79 2.99 20.97
N ALA A 147 3.64 2.80 19.65
CA ALA A 147 3.95 1.55 18.97
C ALA A 147 5.45 1.32 18.79
N TYR A 148 6.21 2.36 18.45
CA TYR A 148 7.59 2.22 18.00
C TYR A 148 8.64 2.89 18.89
N GLY A 149 8.22 3.71 19.85
CA GLY A 149 9.12 4.34 20.84
C GLY A 149 9.92 5.53 20.31
N TYR A 150 9.56 6.09 19.16
CA TYR A 150 10.15 7.31 18.59
C TYR A 150 9.11 8.16 17.87
N GLN A 151 9.40 9.45 17.68
CA GLN A 151 8.51 10.37 16.98
C GLN A 151 8.48 10.08 15.47
N PRO A 152 7.31 10.10 14.80
CA PRO A 152 7.25 9.89 13.36
C PRO A 152 7.91 11.04 12.61
N ASP A 153 8.53 10.70 11.48
CA ASP A 153 9.03 11.66 10.50
C ASP A 153 8.15 11.69 9.23
N ASN A 154 8.56 12.47 8.23
CA ASN A 154 7.82 12.55 6.96
C ASN A 154 7.75 11.20 6.23
N HIS A 155 8.69 10.28 6.48
CA HIS A 155 8.66 8.95 5.89
C HIS A 155 7.59 8.09 6.53
N ALA A 156 7.46 8.11 7.87
CA ALA A 156 6.36 7.47 8.59
C ALA A 156 4.99 7.98 8.11
N ILE A 157 4.82 9.30 7.97
CA ILE A 157 3.59 9.90 7.44
C ILE A 157 3.31 9.37 6.02
N ARG A 158 4.34 9.28 5.17
CA ARG A 158 4.18 8.73 3.81
C ARG A 158 3.68 7.30 3.82
N GLY A 159 4.29 6.43 4.60
CA GLY A 159 3.86 5.03 4.71
C GLY A 159 2.44 4.91 5.24
N TYR A 160 2.12 5.66 6.29
CA TYR A 160 0.79 5.69 6.89
C TYR A 160 -0.29 6.13 5.90
N LEU A 161 -0.04 7.19 5.13
CA LEU A 161 -0.98 7.68 4.11
C LEU A 161 -1.16 6.70 2.94
N ALA A 162 -0.10 5.99 2.52
CA ALA A 162 -0.22 4.94 1.52
C ALA A 162 -1.20 3.85 1.98
N ALA A 163 -1.05 3.38 3.23
CA ALA A 163 -1.94 2.39 3.82
C ALA A 163 -3.38 2.92 3.94
N ARG A 164 -3.60 4.18 4.31
CA ARG A 164 -4.95 4.78 4.35
C ARG A 164 -5.61 4.86 2.98
N VAL A 165 -4.87 5.17 1.92
CA VAL A 165 -5.40 5.15 0.54
C VAL A 165 -5.81 3.73 0.16
N ILE A 166 -4.98 2.73 0.45
CA ILE A 166 -5.32 1.32 0.17
C ILE A 166 -6.56 0.89 0.97
N ALA A 167 -6.61 1.21 2.26
CA ALA A 167 -7.76 0.90 3.11
C ALA A 167 -9.06 1.55 2.59
N ASP A 168 -8.99 2.78 2.09
CA ASP A 168 -10.12 3.48 1.50
C ASP A 168 -10.61 2.78 0.22
N VAL A 169 -9.69 2.42 -0.68
CA VAL A 169 -10.01 1.69 -1.91
C VAL A 169 -10.63 0.33 -1.59
N ILE A 170 -10.02 -0.45 -0.69
CA ILE A 170 -10.53 -1.77 -0.30
C ILE A 170 -11.95 -1.65 0.27
N ARG A 171 -12.17 -0.75 1.23
CA ARG A 171 -13.47 -0.56 1.88
C ARG A 171 -14.59 -0.23 0.90
N ASN A 172 -14.25 0.51 -0.16
CA ASN A 172 -15.20 0.95 -1.17
C ASN A 172 -15.24 0.04 -2.41
N SER A 173 -14.50 -1.07 -2.42
CA SER A 173 -14.42 -2.01 -3.54
C SER A 173 -15.26 -3.26 -3.29
N SER A 174 -15.95 -3.75 -4.31
CA SER A 174 -16.49 -5.11 -4.31
C SER A 174 -15.40 -6.12 -4.66
N GLU A 175 -15.65 -7.41 -4.42
CA GLU A 175 -14.79 -8.49 -4.93
C GLU A 175 -14.62 -8.42 -6.45
N ARG A 176 -15.69 -8.03 -7.16
CA ARG A 176 -15.65 -7.84 -8.61
C ARG A 176 -14.70 -6.73 -9.01
N ASP A 177 -14.71 -5.60 -8.31
CA ASP A 177 -13.81 -4.48 -8.59
C ASP A 177 -12.35 -4.89 -8.37
N ARG A 178 -12.09 -5.65 -7.30
CA ARG A 178 -10.75 -6.15 -6.96
C ARG A 178 -10.16 -7.12 -7.98
N SER A 179 -10.99 -7.77 -8.79
CA SER A 179 -10.54 -8.59 -9.93
C SER A 179 -10.10 -7.79 -11.17
N SER A 180 -10.20 -6.46 -11.13
CA SER A 180 -9.88 -5.57 -12.25
C SER A 180 -8.85 -4.51 -11.83
N PRO A 181 -7.56 -4.70 -12.19
CA PRO A 181 -6.51 -3.73 -11.88
C PRO A 181 -6.82 -2.32 -12.40
N ALA A 182 -7.48 -2.21 -13.56
CA ALA A 182 -7.88 -0.92 -14.12
C ALA A 182 -8.94 -0.19 -13.27
N VAL A 183 -9.89 -0.94 -12.68
CA VAL A 183 -10.89 -0.35 -11.78
C VAL A 183 -10.23 0.08 -10.48
N LEU A 184 -9.36 -0.75 -9.91
CA LEU A 184 -8.61 -0.40 -8.71
C LEU A 184 -7.68 0.81 -8.91
N ASP A 185 -6.99 0.91 -10.04
CA ASP A 185 -6.18 2.09 -10.38
C ASP A 185 -7.04 3.36 -10.44
N GLN A 186 -8.23 3.28 -11.04
CA GLN A 186 -9.18 4.41 -11.03
C GLN A 186 -9.62 4.79 -9.61
N MET A 187 -9.87 3.81 -8.74
CA MET A 187 -10.25 4.04 -7.35
C MET A 187 -9.10 4.66 -6.54
N VAL A 188 -7.86 4.18 -6.74
CA VAL A 188 -6.66 4.78 -6.11
C VAL A 188 -6.52 6.24 -6.53
N ARG A 189 -6.65 6.55 -7.82
CA ARG A 189 -6.63 7.94 -8.31
C ARG A 189 -7.71 8.80 -7.67
N ALA A 190 -8.92 8.26 -7.50
CA ALA A 190 -10.00 8.95 -6.82
C ALA A 190 -9.66 9.20 -5.34
N ALA A 191 -9.19 8.19 -4.61
CA ALA A 191 -8.83 8.30 -3.19
C ALA A 191 -7.64 9.24 -2.93
N LEU A 192 -6.70 9.36 -3.87
CA LEU A 192 -5.61 10.34 -3.80
C LEU A 192 -6.11 11.79 -3.95
N VAL A 193 -7.27 11.99 -4.56
CA VAL A 193 -7.90 13.30 -4.76
C VAL A 193 -8.95 13.58 -3.70
N GLU A 194 -9.80 12.62 -3.31
CA GLU A 194 -10.89 12.80 -2.34
C GLU A 194 -11.01 11.58 -1.40
N PRO A 195 -10.11 11.43 -0.41
CA PRO A 195 -10.18 10.34 0.55
C PRO A 195 -11.44 10.46 1.39
N SER A 196 -12.03 9.32 1.75
CA SER A 196 -13.26 9.30 2.55
C SER A 196 -13.06 9.51 4.06
N TRP A 197 -11.87 9.97 4.49
CA TRP A 197 -11.37 9.82 5.86
C TRP A 197 -10.66 11.02 6.46
#